data_AF-A0A2N1F392-F1
#
_entry.id   AF-A0A2N1F392-F1
#
_cell.length_a   1.000
_cell.length_b   1.000
_cell.length_c   1.000
_cell.angle_alpha   90.00
_cell.angle_beta   90.00
_cell.angle_gamma   90.00
#
_symmetry.space_group_name_H-M   'P 1'
#
loop_
_entity.id
_entity.type
_entity.pdbx_description
1 polymer ?
#
loop_
_entity_poly.entity_id
_entity_poly.type
_entity_poly.pdbx_seq_one_letter_code
_entity_poly.pdbx_strand_id
1 'polypeptide(L)'
;MQKKHNWIYIALLFIIEIVSVFPFVVNNNVRLLMLVSFFVHFVFFTIFYFSKVSLFKNEFKVWVISIGVLVLLTSVVVPENYLQFDGRFVYSLTITFYSLMYFYSFLKEDIKPCKYEIILNSSILFFFCIDAFLAIATSYLINNNLTLVSWFWFFRAVFLQLFYISFVYYLWKILKVQ
;
A
#
# COMPACT_ATOMS: atom_id res chain seq x y z
N MET A 1 5.13 13.88 20.16
CA MET A 1 5.71 12.52 20.24
C MET A 1 5.57 11.68 18.96
N GLN A 2 4.69 12.03 18.01
CA GLN A 2 4.43 11.28 16.75
C GLN A 2 5.58 11.30 15.69
N LYS A 3 6.49 12.28 15.72
CA LYS A 3 7.47 12.52 14.64
C LYS A 3 8.62 11.48 14.56
N LYS A 4 9.05 10.92 15.70
CA LYS A 4 10.22 10.02 15.76
C LYS A 4 9.93 8.62 15.22
N HIS A 5 8.65 8.22 15.20
CA HIS A 5 8.24 6.91 14.70
C HIS A 5 8.19 6.83 13.17
N ASN A 6 7.78 7.89 12.46
CA ASN A 6 7.60 7.83 11.01
C ASN A 6 8.90 7.50 10.24
N TRP A 7 10.06 7.99 10.70
CA TRP A 7 11.35 7.68 10.07
C TRP A 7 11.78 6.23 10.23
N ILE A 8 11.44 5.61 11.38
CA ILE A 8 11.73 4.20 11.64
C ILE A 8 10.91 3.33 10.68
N TYR A 9 9.65 3.68 10.43
CA TYR A 9 8.81 2.97 9.45
C TYR A 9 9.32 3.10 8.02
N ILE A 10 9.78 4.29 7.62
CA ILE A 10 10.35 4.52 6.28
C ILE A 10 11.63 3.72 6.09
N ALA A 11 12.52 3.73 7.09
CA ALA A 11 13.76 2.94 7.05
C ALA A 11 13.47 1.43 7.02
N LEU A 12 12.50 0.96 7.79
CA LEU A 12 12.07 -0.45 7.78
C LEU A 12 11.49 -0.86 6.43
N LEU A 13 10.61 -0.04 5.84
CA LEU A 13 10.05 -0.28 4.51
C LEU A 13 11.16 -0.40 3.45
N PHE A 14 12.14 0.51 3.48
CA PHE A 14 13.24 0.51 2.52
C PHE A 14 14.18 -0.69 2.70
N ILE A 15 14.48 -1.09 3.95
CA ILE A 15 15.29 -2.27 4.24
C ILE A 15 14.56 -3.54 3.78
N ILE A 16 13.26 -3.68 4.09
CA ILE A 16 12.47 -4.83 3.66
C ILE A 16 12.45 -4.91 2.13
N GLU A 17 12.26 -3.79 1.43
CA GLU A 17 12.24 -3.77 -0.02
C GLU A 17 13.60 -4.13 -0.64
N ILE A 18 14.72 -3.71 -0.05
CA ILE A 18 16.07 -4.13 -0.49
C ILE A 18 16.30 -5.63 -0.23
N VAL A 19 15.93 -6.12 0.96
CA VAL A 19 16.11 -7.54 1.32
C VAL A 19 15.24 -8.44 0.43
N SER A 20 14.11 -7.93 -0.07
CA SER A 20 13.24 -8.65 -1.02
C SER A 20 13.91 -8.98 -2.35
N VAL A 21 14.93 -8.21 -2.74
CA VAL A 21 15.61 -8.33 -4.04
C VAL A 21 16.78 -9.30 -3.98
N PHE A 22 17.30 -9.66 -2.80
CA PHE A 22 18.50 -10.50 -2.68
C PHE A 22 18.21 -12.00 -2.87
N PRO A 23 18.81 -12.64 -3.88
CA PRO A 23 18.46 -14.00 -4.27
C PRO A 23 18.99 -15.12 -3.33
N PHE A 24 19.73 -14.78 -2.27
CA PHE A 24 20.37 -15.76 -1.39
C PHE A 24 19.46 -16.31 -0.27
N VAL A 25 18.26 -15.73 -0.09
CA VAL A 25 17.29 -16.10 0.97
C VAL A 25 16.09 -16.91 0.42
N VAL A 26 16.19 -17.36 -0.84
CA VAL A 26 15.05 -17.38 -1.78
C VAL A 26 14.03 -18.50 -1.68
N ASN A 27 14.32 -19.70 -1.17
CA ASN A 27 13.43 -20.80 -1.55
C ASN A 27 12.03 -20.84 -0.86
N ASN A 28 11.79 -20.04 0.18
CA ASN A 28 10.45 -19.85 0.79
C ASN A 28 10.17 -18.44 1.36
N ASN A 29 11.18 -17.58 1.48
CA ASN A 29 11.05 -16.31 2.21
C ASN A 29 10.65 -15.11 1.34
N VAL A 30 10.79 -15.18 0.01
CA VAL A 30 10.49 -14.04 -0.90
C VAL A 30 9.00 -13.69 -0.86
N ARG A 31 8.14 -14.70 -0.92
CA ARG A 31 6.68 -14.52 -0.85
C ARG A 31 6.26 -13.93 0.50
N LEU A 32 6.78 -14.48 1.60
CA LEU A 32 6.53 -13.96 2.94
C LEU A 32 6.94 -12.48 3.04
N LEU A 33 8.13 -12.16 2.56
CA LEU A 33 8.70 -10.83 2.67
C LEU A 33 7.95 -9.82 1.79
N MET A 34 7.51 -10.22 0.60
CA MET A 34 6.59 -9.43 -0.22
C MET A 34 5.26 -9.17 0.51
N LEU A 35 4.64 -10.20 1.10
CA LEU A 35 3.38 -10.07 1.85
C LEU A 35 3.54 -9.15 3.06
N VAL A 36 4.63 -9.29 3.81
CA VAL A 36 4.97 -8.41 4.93
C VAL A 36 5.13 -6.98 4.45
N SER A 37 5.81 -6.74 3.32
CA SER A 37 5.93 -5.39 2.74
C SER A 37 4.56 -4.77 2.45
N PHE A 38 3.64 -5.50 1.83
CA PHE A 38 2.28 -5.01 1.59
C PHE A 38 1.50 -4.76 2.89
N PHE A 39 1.67 -5.62 3.89
CA PHE A 39 1.08 -5.41 5.21
C PHE A 39 1.62 -4.13 5.88
N VAL A 40 2.92 -3.86 5.81
CA VAL A 40 3.49 -2.62 6.37
C VAL A 40 2.94 -1.38 5.65
N HIS A 41 2.81 -1.41 4.32
CA HIS A 41 2.15 -0.33 3.57
C HIS A 41 0.71 -0.13 4.04
N PHE A 42 -0.05 -1.22 4.18
CA PHE A 42 -1.42 -1.19 4.68
C PHE A 42 -1.51 -0.56 6.08
N VAL A 43 -0.65 -0.96 7.02
CA VAL A 43 -0.62 -0.39 8.37
C VAL A 43 -0.28 1.10 8.32
N PHE A 44 0.74 1.47 7.55
CA PHE A 44 1.16 2.85 7.37
C PHE A 44 0.02 3.72 6.85
N PHE A 45 -0.66 3.30 5.78
CA PHE A 45 -1.77 4.05 5.21
C PHE A 45 -3.00 4.06 6.11
N THR A 46 -3.28 2.97 6.82
CA THR A 46 -4.35 2.94 7.82
C THR A 46 -4.11 4.02 8.88
N ILE A 47 -2.90 4.13 9.43
CA ILE A 47 -2.57 5.18 10.41
C ILE A 47 -2.68 6.58 9.78
N PHE A 48 -2.14 6.76 8.57
CA PHE A 48 -2.16 8.03 7.86
C PHE A 48 -3.59 8.53 7.62
N TYR A 49 -4.47 7.70 7.06
CA TYR A 49 -5.83 8.12 6.73
C TYR A 49 -6.73 8.26 7.95
N PHE A 50 -6.61 7.40 8.96
CA PHE A 50 -7.37 7.55 10.21
C PHE A 50 -7.02 8.85 10.96
N SER A 51 -5.82 9.40 10.77
CA SER A 51 -5.46 10.69 11.35
C SER A 51 -6.04 11.90 10.62
N LYS A 52 -6.53 11.73 9.39
CA LYS A 52 -6.99 12.83 8.52
C LYS A 52 -8.48 12.81 8.22
N VAL A 53 -9.07 11.63 8.08
CA VAL A 53 -10.46 11.47 7.68
C VAL A 53 -11.32 11.33 8.93
N SER A 54 -12.16 12.34 9.21
CA SER A 54 -13.01 12.39 10.41
C SER A 54 -14.04 11.26 10.50
N LEU A 55 -14.45 10.70 9.35
CA LEU A 55 -15.34 9.53 9.28
C LEU A 55 -14.73 8.27 9.91
N PHE A 56 -13.39 8.19 9.97
CA PHE A 56 -12.70 7.06 10.58
C PHE A 56 -12.49 7.33 12.07
N LYS A 57 -13.28 6.66 12.92
CA LYS A 57 -13.06 6.73 14.38
C LYS A 57 -11.78 5.98 14.73
N ASN A 58 -10.92 6.60 15.54
CA ASN A 58 -9.65 6.02 15.98
C ASN A 58 -9.80 4.65 16.67
N GLU A 59 -10.94 4.38 17.30
CA GLU A 59 -11.28 3.11 17.95
C GLU A 59 -11.29 1.94 16.95
N PHE A 60 -11.75 2.17 15.72
CA PHE A 60 -11.79 1.13 14.67
C PHE A 60 -10.43 0.86 14.04
N LYS A 61 -9.44 1.72 14.25
CA LYS A 61 -8.10 1.56 13.67
C LYS A 61 -7.46 0.23 14.07
N VAL A 62 -7.58 -0.12 15.36
CA VAL A 62 -7.01 -1.37 15.90
C VAL A 62 -7.70 -2.56 15.26
N TRP A 63 -9.03 -2.54 15.16
CA TRP A 63 -9.81 -3.59 14.51
C TRP A 63 -9.41 -3.81 13.05
N VAL A 64 -9.25 -2.73 12.29
CA VAL A 64 -8.85 -2.84 10.88
C VAL A 64 -7.44 -3.39 10.73
N ILE A 65 -6.50 -2.98 11.58
CA ILE A 65 -5.14 -3.54 11.60
C ILE A 65 -5.18 -5.02 11.99
N SER A 66 -5.97 -5.42 12.99
CA SER A 66 -6.14 -6.82 13.40
C SER A 66 -6.71 -7.68 12.28
N ILE A 67 -7.70 -7.18 11.53
CA ILE A 67 -8.20 -7.87 10.32
C ILE A 67 -7.08 -7.99 9.29
N GLY A 68 -6.27 -6.95 9.11
CA GLY A 68 -5.11 -7.00 8.23
C GLY A 68 -4.08 -8.08 8.64
N VAL A 69 -3.86 -8.29 9.93
CA VAL A 69 -3.01 -9.39 10.44
C VAL A 69 -3.62 -10.75 10.12
N LEU A 70 -4.94 -10.91 10.27
CA LEU A 70 -5.62 -12.15 9.88
C LEU A 70 -5.44 -12.44 8.39
N VAL A 71 -5.58 -11.43 7.53
CA VAL A 71 -5.32 -11.57 6.08
C VAL A 71 -3.89 -12.07 5.84
N LEU A 72 -2.89 -11.48 6.51
CA LEU A 72 -1.49 -11.89 6.39
C LEU A 72 -1.31 -13.38 6.75
N LEU A 73 -1.86 -13.80 7.90
CA LEU A 73 -1.76 -15.18 8.37
C LEU A 73 -2.44 -16.15 7.41
N THR A 74 -3.63 -15.81 6.91
CA THR A 74 -4.33 -16.66 5.94
C THR A 74 -3.56 -16.79 4.62
N SER A 75 -2.94 -15.71 4.13
CA SER A 75 -2.15 -15.73 2.90
C SER A 75 -0.84 -16.53 3.02
N VAL A 76 -0.39 -16.84 4.24
CA VAL A 76 0.78 -17.70 4.52
C VAL A 76 0.37 -19.16 4.70
N VAL A 77 -0.75 -19.42 5.39
CA VAL A 77 -1.17 -20.78 5.77
C VAL A 77 -1.92 -21.51 4.66
N VAL A 78 -2.67 -20.80 3.82
CA VAL A 78 -3.52 -21.43 2.79
C VAL A 78 -2.68 -21.82 1.55
N PRO A 79 -2.66 -23.11 1.16
CA PRO A 79 -1.91 -23.58 0.00
C PRO A 79 -2.47 -23.05 -1.33
N GLU A 80 -1.60 -22.91 -2.33
CA GLU A 80 -1.81 -22.18 -3.60
C GLU A 80 -2.93 -22.70 -4.51
N ASN A 81 -3.54 -23.85 -4.19
CA ASN A 81 -4.48 -24.57 -5.05
C ASN A 81 -5.94 -24.08 -4.94
N TYR A 82 -6.26 -23.24 -3.96
CA TYR A 82 -7.58 -22.61 -3.85
C TYR A 82 -7.50 -21.19 -4.40
N LEU A 83 -8.51 -20.80 -5.20
CA LEU A 83 -8.77 -19.45 -5.71
C LEU A 83 -8.02 -18.39 -4.88
N GLN A 84 -6.84 -17.97 -5.37
CA GLN A 84 -5.82 -17.33 -4.56
C GLN A 84 -6.40 -16.09 -3.87
N PHE A 85 -6.60 -16.19 -2.55
CA PHE A 85 -6.90 -15.04 -1.72
C PHE A 85 -5.62 -14.21 -1.61
N ASP A 86 -5.36 -13.39 -2.62
CA ASP A 86 -4.15 -12.57 -2.69
C ASP A 86 -4.27 -11.44 -1.66
N GLY A 87 -3.53 -11.57 -0.54
CA GLY A 87 -3.49 -10.54 0.50
C GLY A 87 -3.09 -9.18 -0.07
N ARG A 88 -2.24 -9.15 -1.11
CA ARG A 88 -1.90 -7.93 -1.85
C ARG A 88 -3.13 -7.23 -2.40
N PHE A 89 -4.04 -7.98 -3.04
CA PHE A 89 -5.28 -7.42 -3.57
C PHE A 89 -6.11 -6.76 -2.46
N VAL A 90 -6.29 -7.47 -1.34
CA VAL A 90 -7.09 -6.96 -0.20
C VAL A 90 -6.49 -5.68 0.38
N TYR A 91 -5.17 -5.65 0.59
CA TYR A 91 -4.47 -4.47 1.09
C TYR A 91 -4.55 -3.30 0.12
N SER A 92 -4.24 -3.53 -1.15
CA SER A 92 -4.26 -2.48 -2.18
C SER A 92 -5.67 -1.92 -2.36
N LEU A 93 -6.71 -2.76 -2.40
CA LEU A 93 -8.10 -2.33 -2.47
C LEU A 93 -8.53 -1.53 -1.23
N THR A 94 -8.10 -1.93 -0.04
CA THR A 94 -8.41 -1.19 1.19
C THR A 94 -7.75 0.20 1.18
N ILE A 95 -6.51 0.31 0.71
CA ILE A 95 -5.82 1.61 0.56
C ILE A 95 -6.49 2.48 -0.50
N THR A 96 -6.93 1.89 -1.62
CA THR A 96 -7.75 2.58 -2.62
C THR A 96 -9.03 3.14 -1.99
N PHE A 97 -9.73 2.35 -1.17
CA PHE A 97 -10.92 2.80 -0.46
C PHE A 97 -10.62 3.96 0.49
N TYR A 98 -9.53 3.92 1.26
CA TYR A 98 -9.12 5.05 2.09
C TYR A 98 -8.87 6.33 1.29
N SER A 99 -8.21 6.21 0.14
CA SER A 99 -7.92 7.33 -0.73
C SER A 99 -9.20 7.96 -1.33
N LEU A 100 -10.18 7.12 -1.70
CA LEU A 100 -11.50 7.57 -2.13
C LEU A 100 -12.25 8.27 -1.00
N MET A 101 -12.23 7.73 0.21
CA MET A 101 -12.86 8.33 1.39
C MET A 101 -12.24 9.69 1.73
N TYR A 102 -10.93 9.84 1.54
CA TYR A 102 -10.26 11.13 1.68
C TYR A 102 -10.78 12.16 0.66
N PHE A 103 -10.92 11.78 -0.61
CA PHE A 103 -11.52 12.67 -1.61
C PHE A 103 -12.98 12.99 -1.31
N TYR A 104 -13.75 12.02 -0.81
CA TYR A 104 -15.12 12.24 -0.38
C TYR A 104 -15.20 13.29 0.74
N SER A 105 -14.39 13.15 1.80
CA SER A 105 -14.32 14.13 2.87
C SER A 105 -13.84 15.50 2.39
N PHE A 106 -12.95 15.56 1.40
CA PHE A 106 -12.55 16.82 0.76
C PHE A 106 -13.72 17.49 0.03
N LEU A 107 -14.48 16.73 -0.77
CA LEU A 107 -15.63 17.24 -1.50
C LEU A 107 -16.78 17.68 -0.58
N LYS A 108 -16.91 17.04 0.58
CA LYS A 108 -17.87 17.41 1.62
C LYS A 108 -17.42 18.59 2.49
N GLU A 109 -16.25 19.15 2.21
CA GLU A 109 -15.63 20.23 3.01
C GLU A 109 -15.31 19.85 4.47
N ASP A 110 -15.34 18.56 4.82
CA ASP A 110 -14.99 18.06 6.16
C ASP A 110 -13.47 18.27 6.44
N ILE A 111 -12.67 18.34 5.38
CA ILE A 111 -11.22 18.59 5.42
C ILE A 111 -10.82 19.68 4.42
N LYS A 112 -9.81 20.48 4.78
CA LYS A 112 -9.21 21.49 3.89
C LYS A 112 -7.77 21.08 3.52
N PRO A 113 -7.60 20.23 2.50
CA PRO A 113 -6.29 19.69 2.16
C PRO A 113 -5.40 20.74 1.49
N CYS A 114 -4.09 20.65 1.76
CA CYS A 114 -3.11 21.43 1.03
C CYS A 114 -2.84 20.82 -0.37
N LYS A 115 -2.33 21.63 -1.31
CA LYS A 115 -2.02 21.18 -2.69
C LYS A 115 -1.15 19.92 -2.73
N TYR A 116 -0.14 19.83 -1.86
CA TYR A 116 0.76 18.69 -1.80
C TYR A 116 0.10 17.42 -1.23
N GLU A 117 -0.95 17.54 -0.42
CA GLU A 117 -1.73 16.40 0.07
C GLU A 117 -2.64 15.84 -1.01
N ILE A 118 -3.21 16.71 -1.84
CA ILE A 118 -4.02 16.30 -3.00
C ILE A 118 -3.14 15.52 -3.97
N ILE A 119 -1.95 16.03 -4.30
CA ILE A 119 -1.00 15.34 -5.19
C ILE A 119 -0.65 13.96 -4.63
N LEU A 120 -0.30 13.87 -3.35
CA LEU A 120 0.00 12.58 -2.71
C LEU A 120 -1.20 11.64 -2.77
N ASN A 121 -2.40 12.10 -2.39
CA ASN A 121 -3.59 11.26 -2.38
C ASN A 121 -3.94 10.74 -3.78
N SER A 122 -3.81 11.57 -4.82
CA SER A 122 -3.98 11.14 -6.21
C SER A 122 -3.00 10.04 -6.59
N SER A 123 -1.71 10.21 -6.26
CA SER A 123 -0.68 9.22 -6.57
C SER A 123 -0.90 7.90 -5.82
N ILE A 124 -1.34 7.95 -4.55
CA ILE A 124 -1.75 6.76 -3.79
C ILE A 124 -2.93 6.08 -4.49
N LEU A 125 -3.98 6.83 -4.86
CA LEU A 125 -5.16 6.28 -5.52
C LEU A 125 -4.78 5.53 -6.80
N PHE A 126 -4.03 6.19 -7.69
CA PHE A 126 -3.64 5.60 -8.97
C PHE A 126 -2.77 4.36 -8.79
N PHE A 127 -1.74 4.45 -7.95
CA PHE A 127 -0.82 3.32 -7.74
C PHE A 127 -1.54 2.11 -7.14
N PHE A 128 -2.27 2.27 -6.04
CA PHE A 128 -2.92 1.14 -5.37
C PHE A 128 -4.13 0.59 -6.13
N CYS A 129 -4.82 1.43 -6.90
CA CYS A 129 -5.88 0.96 -7.80
C CYS A 129 -5.30 0.03 -8.88
N ILE A 130 -4.22 0.45 -9.55
CA ILE A 130 -3.53 -0.36 -10.55
C ILE A 130 -2.94 -1.61 -9.89
N ASP A 131 -2.34 -1.49 -8.70
CA ASP A 131 -1.78 -2.63 -7.98
C ASP A 131 -2.85 -3.68 -7.61
N ALA A 132 -4.06 -3.25 -7.25
CA ALA A 132 -5.19 -4.15 -7.02
C ALA A 132 -5.64 -4.86 -8.32
N PHE A 133 -5.78 -4.12 -9.43
CA PHE A 133 -6.08 -4.72 -10.73
C PHE A 133 -5.01 -5.73 -11.16
N LEU A 134 -3.74 -5.39 -10.92
CA LEU A 134 -2.60 -6.22 -11.23
C LEU A 134 -2.59 -7.51 -10.42
N ALA A 135 -2.88 -7.45 -9.12
CA ALA A 135 -2.94 -8.63 -8.25
C ALA A 135 -3.92 -9.67 -8.83
N ILE A 136 -5.12 -9.23 -9.24
CA ILE A 136 -6.09 -10.10 -9.93
C ILE A 136 -5.52 -10.59 -11.27
N ALA A 137 -5.05 -9.66 -12.11
CA ALA A 137 -4.61 -9.97 -13.46
C ALA A 137 -3.44 -10.98 -13.47
N THR A 138 -2.48 -10.87 -12.55
CA THR A 138 -1.35 -11.80 -12.47
C THR A 138 -1.79 -13.21 -12.10
N SER A 139 -2.79 -13.37 -11.22
CA SER A 139 -3.32 -14.70 -10.88
C SER A 139 -4.01 -15.40 -12.07
N TYR A 140 -4.52 -14.65 -13.05
CA TYR A 140 -5.15 -15.22 -14.25
C TYR A 140 -4.22 -15.31 -15.47
N LEU A 141 -3.28 -14.38 -15.64
CA LEU A 141 -2.52 -14.20 -16.89
C LEU A 141 -1.16 -14.88 -16.91
N ILE A 142 -0.59 -15.20 -15.74
CA ILE A 142 0.72 -15.88 -15.65
C ILE A 142 0.73 -17.20 -16.42
N ASN A 143 -0.40 -17.89 -16.49
CA ASN A 143 -0.52 -19.16 -17.19
C ASN A 143 -0.84 -19.03 -18.70
N ASN A 144 -1.17 -17.82 -19.20
CA ASN A 144 -1.72 -17.64 -20.55
C ASN A 144 -0.84 -16.76 -21.46
N ASN A 145 -0.36 -15.59 -21.01
CA ASN A 145 0.38 -14.67 -21.89
C ASN A 145 1.41 -13.82 -21.14
N LEU A 146 2.68 -14.27 -21.17
CA LEU A 146 3.81 -13.63 -20.50
C LEU A 146 4.06 -12.19 -20.99
N THR A 147 3.85 -11.89 -22.27
CA THR A 147 4.08 -10.54 -22.82
C THR A 147 3.14 -9.51 -22.20
N LEU A 148 1.87 -9.90 -22.01
CA LEU A 148 0.86 -9.05 -21.41
C LEU A 148 1.17 -8.80 -19.92
N VAL A 149 1.62 -9.84 -19.21
CA VAL A 149 2.10 -9.74 -17.82
C VAL A 149 3.29 -8.76 -17.72
N SER A 150 4.25 -8.81 -18.64
CA SER A 150 5.39 -7.88 -18.66
C SER A 150 4.98 -6.42 -18.80
N TRP A 151 4.01 -6.10 -19.66
CA TRP A 151 3.47 -4.73 -19.77
C TRP A 151 2.83 -4.27 -18.47
N PHE A 152 2.09 -5.16 -17.81
CA PHE A 152 1.49 -4.91 -16.50
C PHE A 152 2.54 -4.60 -15.42
N TRP A 153 3.64 -5.35 -15.39
CA TRP A 153 4.77 -5.06 -14.49
C TRP A 153 5.45 -3.72 -14.80
N PHE A 154 5.60 -3.39 -16.08
CA PHE A 154 6.15 -2.10 -16.49
C PHE A 154 5.28 -0.93 -16.03
N PHE A 155 3.96 -1.00 -16.25
CA PHE A 155 3.02 0.01 -15.75
C PHE A 155 3.12 0.16 -14.23
N ARG A 156 3.13 -0.96 -13.49
CA ARG A 156 3.31 -0.95 -12.04
C ARG A 156 4.56 -0.18 -11.62
N ALA A 157 5.69 -0.43 -12.27
CA ALA A 157 6.95 0.23 -11.97
C ALA A 157 6.88 1.75 -12.19
N VAL A 158 6.27 2.21 -13.28
CA VAL A 158 6.09 3.64 -13.56
C VAL A 158 5.24 4.31 -12.47
N PHE A 159 4.10 3.74 -12.11
CA PHE A 159 3.22 4.30 -11.08
C PHE A 159 3.84 4.25 -9.69
N LEU A 160 4.65 3.22 -9.39
CA LEU A 160 5.40 3.14 -8.15
C LEU A 160 6.39 4.30 -8.01
N GLN A 161 7.09 4.67 -9.09
CA GLN A 161 8.00 5.82 -9.08
C GLN A 161 7.26 7.14 -8.87
N LEU A 162 6.12 7.33 -9.55
CA LEU A 162 5.28 8.51 -9.34
C LEU A 162 4.77 8.62 -7.90
N PHE A 163 4.36 7.48 -7.32
CA PHE A 163 3.97 7.39 -5.92
C PHE A 163 5.12 7.82 -4.99
N TYR A 164 6.32 7.25 -5.15
CA TYR A 164 7.47 7.59 -4.30
C TYR A 164 7.93 9.04 -4.45
N ILE A 165 7.97 9.59 -5.67
CA ILE A 165 8.29 11.01 -5.90
C ILE A 165 7.27 11.91 -5.17
N SER A 166 5.99 11.59 -5.28
CA SER A 166 4.91 12.34 -4.61
C SER A 166 5.03 12.25 -3.08
N PHE A 167 5.40 11.07 -2.57
CA PHE A 167 5.59 10.82 -1.15
C PHE A 167 6.79 11.58 -0.57
N VAL A 168 7.94 11.56 -1.27
CA VAL A 168 9.12 12.35 -0.87
C VAL A 168 8.82 13.84 -0.92
N TYR A 169 8.11 14.32 -1.97
CA TYR A 169 7.68 15.70 -2.07
C TYR A 169 6.77 16.12 -0.90
N TYR A 170 5.82 15.26 -0.53
CA TYR A 170 4.95 15.45 0.63
C TYR A 170 5.75 15.62 1.93
N LEU A 171 6.67 14.70 2.20
CA LEU A 171 7.53 14.73 3.39
C LEU A 171 8.38 16.00 3.43
N TRP A 172 8.98 16.39 2.31
CA TRP A 172 9.80 17.59 2.22
C TRP A 172 9.01 18.86 2.54
N LYS A 173 7.77 18.96 2.04
CA LYS A 173 6.93 20.13 2.31
C LYS A 173 6.49 20.21 3.77
N ILE A 174 6.12 19.10 4.40
CA ILE A 174 5.79 19.11 5.84
C ILE A 174 6.98 19.55 6.68
N LEU A 175 8.18 19.05 6.35
CA LEU A 175 9.41 19.38 7.08
C LEU A 175 9.78 20.87 6.96
N LYS A 176 9.43 21.53 5.85
CA LYS A 176 9.70 22.96 5.63
C LYS A 176 8.69 23.90 6.29
N VAL A 177 7.48 23.41 6.55
CA VAL A 177 6.38 24.20 7.15
C VAL A 177 6.46 24.19 8.68
N GLN A 178 7.26 23.29 9.26
CA GLN A 178 7.55 23.19 10.69
C GLN A 178 8.85 23.88 11.06
#